data_AF-A0A812PMW1-F1
#
_entry.id   AF-A0A812PMW1-F1
#
_cell.length_a   1.000
_cell.length_b   1.000
_cell.length_c   1.000
_cell.angle_alpha   90.00
_cell.angle_beta   90.00
_cell.angle_gamma   90.00
#
_symmetry.space_group_name_H-M   'P 1'
#
loop_
_entity.id
_entity.type
_entity.pdbx_description
1 polymer ?
#
loop_
_entity_poly.entity_id
_entity_poly.type
_entity_poly.pdbx_seq_one_letter_code
_entity_poly.pdbx_strand_id
1 'polypeptide(L)'
;MAASSDRWVEKLLAFNRFDDEFRKAVRLSILSNLILVNSLECSSEQDFSAKILQLLTVDSSEAHDIVIERLNMLEHFWVLSKAAETLVDRSLGFQLGFGQVDRREPPVQVARDKRSLVLGNLLAPPPKLPRSATKALNQDDQELGEKQRWAQRLQDIQKRAGEWAGISEAIELPSVLSPGEKARLRNLVFTSGAPTTMAGHIRRFEKFESWAAFAAIPFYPMTEEKFLKYLLDLDAKECGPSVIPSLRTALKWVAFRIDIELPDVDSARILSLEKQVFDKRGKPLKEAPPYPLEVVVAMEKFVTDEKQPVPPRLFIWWVVCMIMASLRFDDAVHVRPSELEIHEEGIFGVSWQTKTERKRRGTKFLVPRVSFSGVEWLQIGWDLFHSCFKDNLDRDFWLPELYSADRFAAHPPTYARSLQWLHHLVWRVANENGVSAVVLAEILLLTWHSARVTLLDQAVQQGKQPDAIGLQANWKNPGPLVLKYARARTSVPANMIKEIVQEYRQACVPRCIREDDLVDDGIEVEPSIVGFFMKTPKKGSSYEYKIHVCAADDLNAIACGRTTAADCEHIGDLLPDVTLLCKHCARERPDVARAHNFQF
;
A
#
# COMPACT_ATOMS: atom_id res chain seq x y z
N MET A 1 30.49 -10.57 -1.25
CA MET A 1 29.78 -9.72 -0.29
C MET A 1 28.54 -10.49 0.14
N ALA A 2 28.39 -10.77 1.43
CA ALA A 2 27.34 -11.66 1.94
C ALA A 2 25.96 -11.09 1.62
N ALA A 3 25.19 -11.76 0.77
CA ALA A 3 23.79 -11.47 0.56
C ALA A 3 23.06 -11.63 1.91
N SER A 4 22.23 -10.65 2.27
CA SER A 4 21.33 -10.82 3.41
C SER A 4 20.47 -12.06 3.15
N SER A 5 20.60 -13.08 4.00
CA SER A 5 19.86 -14.33 3.86
C SER A 5 18.36 -14.03 3.91
N ASP A 6 17.61 -14.52 2.93
CA ASP A 6 16.16 -14.40 2.93
C ASP A 6 15.58 -14.96 4.25
N ARG A 7 14.75 -14.16 4.93
CA ARG A 7 14.12 -14.51 6.21
C ARG A 7 13.37 -15.84 6.14
N TRP A 8 12.85 -16.21 4.97
CA TRP A 8 12.19 -17.50 4.76
C TRP A 8 13.18 -18.65 4.62
N VAL A 9 14.33 -18.45 3.97
CA VAL A 9 15.40 -19.45 3.94
C VAL A 9 15.87 -19.75 5.37
N GLU A 10 16.03 -18.75 6.23
CA GLU A 10 16.41 -18.99 7.63
C GLU A 10 15.35 -19.79 8.41
N LYS A 11 14.06 -19.55 8.14
CA LYS A 11 12.96 -20.35 8.74
C LYS A 11 12.94 -21.79 8.22
N LEU A 12 13.25 -22.01 6.95
CA LEU A 12 13.38 -23.35 6.38
C LEU A 12 14.59 -24.08 6.96
N LEU A 13 15.74 -23.39 7.04
CA LEU A 13 16.96 -23.95 7.60
C LEU A 13 16.85 -24.25 9.11
N ALA A 14 15.93 -23.61 9.83
CA ALA A 14 15.65 -23.86 11.25
C ALA A 14 15.04 -25.24 11.55
N PHE A 15 14.54 -25.99 10.56
CA PHE A 15 14.10 -27.36 10.78
C PHE A 15 15.30 -28.24 11.22
N ASN A 16 15.08 -29.11 12.22
CA ASN A 16 16.11 -30.00 12.80
C ASN A 16 16.69 -31.04 11.84
N ARG A 17 16.30 -31.02 10.57
CA ARG A 17 16.73 -31.97 9.54
C ARG A 17 17.91 -31.46 8.69
N PHE A 18 18.30 -30.20 8.86
CA PHE A 18 19.44 -29.59 8.19
C PHE A 18 20.60 -29.45 9.19
N ASP A 19 21.76 -30.00 8.86
CA ASP A 19 22.95 -29.85 9.70
C ASP A 19 23.61 -28.48 9.50
N ASP A 20 24.51 -28.11 10.43
CA ASP A 20 25.08 -26.77 10.45
C ASP A 20 26.01 -26.48 9.25
N GLU A 21 26.64 -27.51 8.68
CA GLU A 21 27.48 -27.39 7.49
C GLU A 21 26.64 -27.11 6.24
N PHE A 22 25.53 -27.84 6.06
CA PHE A 22 24.58 -27.61 4.98
C PHE A 22 23.93 -26.23 5.08
N ARG A 23 23.51 -25.82 6.29
CA ARG A 23 22.95 -24.48 6.53
C ARG A 23 23.93 -23.38 6.12
N LYS A 24 25.22 -23.54 6.47
CA LYS A 24 26.27 -22.60 6.09
C LYS A 24 26.48 -22.56 4.58
N ALA A 25 26.46 -23.71 3.90
CA ALA A 25 26.58 -23.79 2.44
C ALA A 25 25.40 -23.13 1.71
N VAL A 26 24.16 -23.30 2.20
CA VAL A 26 22.98 -22.61 1.63
C VAL A 26 23.09 -21.09 1.78
N ARG A 27 23.51 -20.60 2.96
CA ARG A 27 23.66 -19.15 3.23
C ARG A 27 24.73 -18.48 2.37
N LEU A 28 25.80 -19.20 2.04
CA LEU A 28 26.94 -18.67 1.28
C LEU A 28 26.79 -18.85 -0.23
N SER A 29 25.71 -19.47 -0.69
CA SER A 29 25.45 -19.74 -2.11
C SER A 29 24.18 -19.06 -2.62
N ILE A 30 23.93 -19.19 -3.92
CA ILE A 30 22.71 -18.73 -4.59
C ILE A 30 21.41 -19.30 -3.97
N LEU A 31 21.52 -20.40 -3.21
CA LEU A 31 20.39 -21.04 -2.52
C LEU A 31 19.85 -20.20 -1.36
N SER A 32 20.57 -19.15 -0.92
CA SER A 32 20.12 -18.18 0.08
C SER A 32 18.96 -17.29 -0.38
N ASN A 33 18.61 -17.35 -1.68
CA ASN A 33 17.50 -16.61 -2.28
C ASN A 33 16.35 -17.57 -2.65
N LEU A 34 15.27 -17.57 -1.87
CA LEU A 34 14.15 -18.50 -2.06
C LEU A 34 13.38 -18.25 -3.36
N ILE A 35 13.33 -16.99 -3.80
CA ILE A 35 12.66 -16.60 -5.05
C ILE A 35 13.42 -17.19 -6.24
N LEU A 36 14.76 -17.13 -6.22
CA LEU A 36 15.59 -17.76 -7.25
C LEU A 36 15.40 -19.28 -7.25
N VAL A 37 15.44 -19.92 -6.08
CA VAL A 37 15.22 -21.36 -5.92
C VAL A 37 13.85 -21.79 -6.46
N ASN A 38 12.80 -21.01 -6.20
CA ASN A 38 11.45 -21.30 -6.68
C ASN A 38 11.26 -20.99 -8.17
N SER A 39 12.01 -20.04 -8.72
CA SER A 39 11.96 -19.68 -10.15
C SER A 39 12.64 -20.70 -11.07
N LEU A 40 13.44 -21.61 -10.51
CA LEU A 40 14.01 -22.72 -11.28
C LEU A 40 12.90 -23.70 -11.66
N GLU A 41 12.58 -23.76 -12.96
CA GLU A 41 11.63 -24.72 -13.53
C GLU A 41 12.23 -26.14 -13.48
N CYS A 42 12.03 -26.81 -12.34
CA CYS A 42 12.48 -28.18 -12.09
C CYS A 42 11.28 -29.13 -12.06
N SER A 43 11.40 -30.22 -12.80
CA SER A 43 10.36 -31.24 -12.95
C SER A 43 10.40 -32.33 -11.86
N SER A 44 11.52 -32.44 -11.14
CA SER A 44 11.70 -33.34 -10.00
C SER A 44 12.79 -32.86 -9.04
N GLU A 45 12.88 -33.51 -7.87
CA GLU A 45 13.91 -33.25 -6.86
C GLU A 45 15.32 -33.51 -7.42
N GLN A 46 15.46 -34.56 -8.24
CA GLN A 46 16.72 -34.92 -8.89
C GLN A 46 17.10 -33.91 -9.99
N ASP A 47 16.11 -33.40 -10.74
CA ASP A 47 16.30 -32.36 -11.76
C ASP A 47 16.73 -31.03 -11.12
N PHE A 48 16.17 -30.69 -9.95
CA PHE A 48 16.63 -29.56 -9.15
C PHE A 48 18.08 -29.71 -8.69
N SER A 49 18.42 -30.87 -8.10
CA SER A 49 19.79 -31.15 -7.66
C SER A 49 20.80 -31.05 -8.80
N ALA A 50 20.50 -31.61 -9.97
CA ALA A 50 21.37 -31.54 -11.15
C ALA A 50 21.63 -30.10 -11.62
N LYS A 51 20.58 -29.26 -11.66
CA LYS A 51 20.70 -27.85 -12.07
C LYS A 51 21.47 -27.01 -11.04
N ILE A 52 21.26 -27.24 -9.75
CA ILE A 52 21.99 -26.55 -8.69
C ILE A 52 23.46 -26.92 -8.71
N LEU A 53 23.82 -28.20 -8.91
CA LEU A 53 25.22 -28.60 -9.03
C LEU A 53 25.92 -27.90 -10.20
N GLN A 54 25.25 -27.78 -11.35
CA GLN A 54 25.79 -27.01 -12.48
C GLN A 54 25.99 -25.52 -12.14
N LEU A 55 25.05 -24.90 -11.43
CA LEU A 55 25.15 -23.48 -11.05
C LEU A 55 26.22 -23.21 -9.98
N LEU A 56 26.39 -24.12 -9.01
CA LEU A 56 27.36 -23.96 -7.92
C LEU A 56 28.81 -24.15 -8.37
N THR A 57 29.08 -24.85 -9.48
CA THR A 57 30.44 -24.96 -10.04
C THR A 57 31.06 -23.61 -10.45
N VAL A 58 30.26 -22.57 -10.63
CA VAL A 58 30.70 -21.26 -11.12
C VAL A 58 31.05 -20.28 -9.97
N ASP A 59 30.45 -20.44 -8.78
CA ASP A 59 30.43 -19.40 -7.75
C ASP A 59 31.18 -19.73 -6.43
N SER A 60 31.32 -21.00 -6.02
CA SER A 60 32.13 -21.31 -4.82
C SER A 60 32.50 -22.79 -4.72
N SER A 61 33.79 -23.12 -4.54
CA SER A 61 34.23 -24.52 -4.40
C SER A 61 33.78 -25.18 -3.09
N GLU A 62 33.68 -24.43 -1.99
CA GLU A 62 33.38 -24.98 -0.67
C GLU A 62 31.89 -25.32 -0.47
N ALA A 63 30.95 -24.49 -0.93
CA ALA A 63 29.52 -24.81 -0.84
C ALA A 63 29.11 -25.91 -1.83
N HIS A 64 29.80 -26.00 -2.97
CA HIS A 64 29.57 -27.03 -3.97
C HIS A 64 29.85 -28.44 -3.41
N ASP A 65 31.00 -28.63 -2.77
CA ASP A 65 31.40 -29.94 -2.22
C ASP A 65 30.45 -30.39 -1.09
N ILE A 66 30.08 -29.46 -0.19
CA ILE A 66 29.15 -29.74 0.91
C ILE A 66 27.75 -30.11 0.39
N VAL A 67 27.28 -29.45 -0.68
CA VAL A 67 25.97 -29.72 -1.29
C VAL A 67 25.97 -31.05 -2.05
N ILE A 68 27.07 -31.42 -2.72
CA ILE A 68 27.23 -32.74 -3.35
C ILE A 68 27.17 -33.87 -2.33
N GLU A 69 27.82 -33.72 -1.18
CA GLU A 69 27.82 -34.74 -0.14
C GLU A 69 26.44 -34.89 0.53
N ARG A 70 25.57 -33.89 0.41
CA ARG A 70 24.27 -33.77 1.10
C ARG A 70 23.10 -33.56 0.14
N LEU A 71 23.11 -34.26 -1.00
CA LEU A 71 22.05 -34.17 -2.02
C LEU A 71 20.66 -34.44 -1.46
N ASN A 72 20.53 -35.37 -0.52
CA ASN A 72 19.26 -35.63 0.16
C ASN A 72 18.74 -34.42 0.94
N MET A 73 19.61 -33.59 1.53
CA MET A 73 19.20 -32.35 2.21
C MET A 73 18.83 -31.26 1.19
N LEU A 74 19.48 -31.23 0.03
CA LEU A 74 19.16 -30.31 -1.07
C LEU A 74 17.79 -30.59 -1.68
N GLU A 75 17.49 -31.85 -1.99
CA GLU A 75 16.19 -32.29 -2.48
C GLU A 75 15.08 -31.92 -1.48
N HIS A 76 15.31 -32.24 -0.21
CA HIS A 76 14.45 -31.84 0.89
C HIS A 76 14.28 -30.32 1.00
N PHE A 77 15.35 -29.54 0.87
CA PHE A 77 15.30 -28.08 0.90
C PHE A 77 14.41 -27.54 -0.22
N TRP A 78 14.49 -28.09 -1.43
CA TRP A 78 13.62 -27.73 -2.54
C TRP A 78 12.15 -28.08 -2.29
N VAL A 79 11.86 -29.28 -1.78
CA VAL A 79 10.49 -29.68 -1.43
C VAL A 79 9.87 -28.71 -0.42
N LEU A 80 10.64 -28.32 0.60
CA LEU A 80 10.17 -27.32 1.56
C LEU A 80 10.07 -25.93 0.96
N SER A 81 10.95 -25.57 0.02
CA SER A 81 10.91 -24.29 -0.68
C SER A 81 9.66 -24.17 -1.55
N LYS A 82 9.26 -25.25 -2.24
CA LYS A 82 8.02 -25.36 -3.01
C LYS A 82 6.76 -25.46 -2.14
N ALA A 83 6.82 -26.16 -1.02
CA ALA A 83 5.72 -26.14 -0.05
C ALA A 83 5.57 -24.76 0.61
N ALA A 84 6.68 -24.08 0.88
CA ALA A 84 6.71 -22.72 1.35
C ALA A 84 6.23 -21.74 0.27
N GLU A 85 6.49 -21.97 -1.02
CA GLU A 85 5.94 -21.19 -2.13
C GLU A 85 4.41 -21.15 -2.06
N THR A 86 3.73 -22.26 -1.74
CA THR A 86 2.26 -22.26 -1.59
C THR A 86 1.78 -21.49 -0.35
N LEU A 87 2.58 -21.43 0.72
CA LEU A 87 2.28 -20.68 1.95
C LEU A 87 2.65 -19.20 1.83
N VAL A 88 3.73 -18.91 1.10
CA VAL A 88 4.18 -17.58 0.70
C VAL A 88 3.16 -17.04 -0.29
N ASP A 89 2.72 -17.75 -1.32
CA ASP A 89 1.65 -17.33 -2.24
C ASP A 89 0.31 -17.06 -1.53
N ARG A 90 0.02 -17.76 -0.43
CA ARG A 90 -1.17 -17.50 0.39
C ARG A 90 -0.98 -16.32 1.34
N SER A 91 0.20 -16.16 1.92
CA SER A 91 0.58 -15.03 2.77
C SER A 91 0.73 -13.74 1.96
N LEU A 92 1.36 -13.84 0.79
CA LEU A 92 1.52 -12.82 -0.23
C LEU A 92 0.14 -12.53 -0.81
N GLY A 93 -0.62 -13.50 -1.30
CA GLY A 93 -2.01 -13.30 -1.77
C GLY A 93 -2.90 -12.54 -0.79
N PHE A 94 -2.69 -12.71 0.52
CA PHE A 94 -3.39 -11.96 1.54
C PHE A 94 -2.80 -10.57 1.82
N GLN A 95 -1.47 -10.44 1.92
CA GLN A 95 -0.76 -9.15 1.99
C GLN A 95 -0.94 -8.29 0.73
N LEU A 96 -1.32 -8.92 -0.38
CA LEU A 96 -1.60 -8.34 -1.69
C LEU A 96 -3.11 -8.16 -1.97
N GLY A 97 -3.99 -8.47 -1.02
CA GLY A 97 -5.41 -8.14 -1.10
C GLY A 97 -6.30 -9.08 -1.94
N PHE A 98 -5.91 -10.32 -2.22
CA PHE A 98 -6.70 -11.30 -3.00
C PHE A 98 -7.74 -12.10 -2.17
N GLY A 99 -8.19 -11.58 -1.02
CA GLY A 99 -9.11 -12.28 -0.11
C GLY A 99 -10.58 -12.41 -0.56
N GLN A 100 -10.93 -12.10 -1.81
CA GLN A 100 -12.29 -12.31 -2.34
C GLN A 100 -12.29 -12.83 -3.79
N VAL A 101 -12.22 -14.15 -3.92
CA VAL A 101 -12.87 -14.86 -5.02
C VAL A 101 -13.70 -15.96 -4.37
N ASP A 102 -15.02 -15.90 -4.55
CA ASP A 102 -15.94 -16.95 -4.10
C ASP A 102 -15.46 -18.32 -4.60
N ARG A 103 -15.26 -19.25 -3.67
CA ARG A 103 -14.82 -20.61 -3.95
C ARG A 103 -15.89 -21.39 -4.71
N ARG A 104 -15.44 -22.35 -5.53
CA ARG A 104 -15.78 -23.78 -5.37
C ARG A 104 -14.99 -24.66 -6.34
N GLU A 105 -14.20 -25.58 -5.79
CA GLU A 105 -14.21 -26.98 -6.21
C GLU A 105 -14.13 -27.90 -4.97
N PRO A 106 -14.71 -29.12 -5.03
CA PRO A 106 -15.06 -29.92 -3.86
C PRO A 106 -13.88 -30.76 -3.32
N PRO A 107 -13.96 -31.22 -2.05
CA PRO A 107 -12.95 -32.09 -1.46
C PRO A 107 -13.10 -33.53 -1.95
N VAL A 108 -12.06 -34.06 -2.59
CA VAL A 108 -11.88 -35.51 -2.77
C VAL A 108 -11.28 -36.05 -1.48
N GLN A 109 -12.12 -36.53 -0.57
CA GLN A 109 -12.12 -37.94 -0.15
C GLN A 109 -13.19 -38.14 0.92
N VAL A 110 -14.18 -38.95 0.54
CA VAL A 110 -14.74 -40.03 1.37
C VAL A 110 -15.53 -39.55 2.59
N ALA A 111 -16.83 -39.29 2.44
CA ALA A 111 -17.88 -40.32 2.28
C ALA A 111 -17.90 -41.28 3.47
N ARG A 112 -18.96 -41.25 4.29
CA ARG A 112 -20.02 -42.23 4.01
C ARG A 112 -21.43 -41.81 4.39
N ASP A 113 -21.65 -40.75 5.17
CA ASP A 113 -22.93 -40.68 5.90
C ASP A 113 -23.98 -39.69 5.37
N LYS A 114 -23.70 -38.95 4.28
CA LYS A 114 -24.65 -37.96 3.73
C LYS A 114 -25.31 -38.36 2.41
N ARG A 115 -25.35 -39.66 2.09
CA ARG A 115 -25.90 -40.18 0.82
C ARG A 115 -27.44 -40.28 0.79
N SER A 116 -28.16 -40.11 1.90
CA SER A 116 -29.63 -40.27 1.92
C SER A 116 -30.44 -38.99 1.68
N LEU A 117 -29.88 -37.79 1.92
CA LEU A 117 -30.63 -36.54 1.79
C LEU A 117 -30.61 -35.88 0.40
N VAL A 118 -29.71 -36.32 -0.49
CA VAL A 118 -29.49 -35.64 -1.78
C VAL A 118 -30.38 -36.18 -2.90
N LEU A 119 -30.96 -37.39 -2.78
CA LEU A 119 -31.76 -37.98 -3.85
C LEU A 119 -33.11 -37.26 -4.09
N GLY A 120 -33.66 -36.57 -3.09
CA GLY A 120 -34.99 -35.93 -3.18
C GLY A 120 -35.02 -34.64 -4.00
N ASN A 121 -33.90 -33.91 -4.08
CA ASN A 121 -33.86 -32.57 -4.66
C ASN A 121 -33.37 -32.53 -6.12
N LEU A 122 -33.04 -33.67 -6.73
CA LEU A 122 -32.45 -33.76 -8.08
C LEU A 122 -33.47 -33.98 -9.21
N LEU A 123 -34.78 -33.99 -8.93
CA LEU A 123 -35.82 -34.24 -9.94
C LEU A 123 -36.65 -32.99 -10.34
N ALA A 124 -36.35 -31.80 -9.82
CA ALA A 124 -37.02 -30.57 -10.26
C ALA A 124 -36.18 -29.83 -11.32
N PRO A 125 -36.73 -29.50 -12.50
CA PRO A 125 -35.98 -28.78 -13.52
C PRO A 125 -35.75 -27.31 -13.11
N PRO A 126 -34.59 -26.73 -13.45
CA PRO A 126 -34.19 -25.41 -12.96
C PRO A 126 -34.90 -24.25 -13.70
N PRO A 127 -35.23 -23.15 -13.01
CA PRO A 127 -35.77 -21.95 -13.63
C PRO A 127 -34.66 -21.18 -14.37
N LYS A 128 -34.97 -20.69 -15.58
CA LYS A 128 -34.04 -19.89 -16.40
C LYS A 128 -33.90 -18.48 -15.81
N LEU A 129 -32.66 -18.06 -15.54
CA LEU A 129 -32.31 -16.70 -15.10
C LEU A 129 -31.99 -15.77 -16.31
N PRO A 130 -32.33 -14.48 -16.24
CA PRO A 130 -32.06 -13.52 -17.31
C PRO A 130 -30.61 -13.02 -17.27
N ARG A 131 -30.01 -12.86 -18.46
CA ARG A 131 -28.69 -12.24 -18.66
C ARG A 131 -28.75 -10.74 -18.35
N SER A 132 -27.93 -10.26 -17.42
CA SER A 132 -27.59 -8.84 -17.25
C SER A 132 -26.11 -8.63 -17.52
N ALA A 133 -25.79 -7.62 -18.34
CA ALA A 133 -24.44 -7.25 -18.76
C ALA A 133 -23.59 -6.73 -17.58
N THR A 134 -22.31 -7.08 -17.58
CA THR A 134 -21.27 -6.59 -16.66
C THR A 134 -20.99 -5.10 -16.95
N LYS A 135 -21.47 -4.19 -16.10
CA LYS A 135 -21.05 -2.78 -16.10
C LYS A 135 -19.71 -2.65 -15.36
N ALA A 136 -18.77 -1.88 -15.91
CA ALA A 136 -17.58 -1.43 -15.19
C ALA A 136 -17.99 -0.61 -13.97
N LEU A 137 -17.28 -0.79 -12.85
CA LEU A 137 -17.50 -0.03 -11.61
C LEU A 137 -16.77 1.32 -11.74
N ASN A 138 -17.51 2.44 -11.78
CA ASN A 138 -16.93 3.78 -11.81
C ASN A 138 -16.30 4.14 -10.45
N GLN A 139 -15.12 4.73 -10.44
CA GLN A 139 -14.45 5.24 -9.24
C GLN A 139 -15.25 6.34 -8.54
N ASP A 140 -15.86 7.25 -9.31
CA ASP A 140 -16.68 8.35 -8.78
C ASP A 140 -17.81 7.84 -7.86
N ASP A 141 -18.48 6.75 -8.26
CA ASP A 141 -19.57 6.13 -7.52
C ASP A 141 -19.07 5.43 -6.23
N GLN A 142 -17.89 4.80 -6.30
CA GLN A 142 -17.25 4.18 -5.14
C GLN A 142 -16.83 5.23 -4.09
N GLU A 143 -16.28 6.37 -4.53
CA GLU A 143 -15.89 7.46 -3.62
C GLU A 143 -17.12 8.03 -2.91
N LEU A 144 -18.24 8.20 -3.61
CA LEU A 144 -19.48 8.67 -3.03
C LEU A 144 -20.03 7.69 -1.98
N GLY A 145 -19.98 6.39 -2.27
CA GLY A 145 -20.35 5.34 -1.32
C GLY A 145 -19.50 5.37 -0.04
N GLU A 146 -18.18 5.51 -0.18
CA GLU A 146 -17.27 5.64 0.96
C GLU A 146 -17.51 6.95 1.75
N LYS A 147 -17.73 8.08 1.09
CA LYS A 147 -18.12 9.34 1.79
C LYS A 147 -19.37 9.13 2.63
N GLN A 148 -20.37 8.45 2.10
CA GLN A 148 -21.61 8.17 2.82
C GLN A 148 -21.38 7.26 4.03
N ARG A 149 -20.52 6.25 3.90
CA ARG A 149 -20.11 5.36 5.00
C ARG A 149 -19.46 6.14 6.14
N TRP A 150 -18.51 7.03 5.83
CA TRP A 150 -17.84 7.85 6.84
C TRP A 150 -18.75 8.92 7.44
N ALA A 151 -19.64 9.50 6.62
CA ALA A 151 -20.69 10.40 7.09
C ALA A 151 -21.60 9.71 8.13
N GLN A 152 -21.97 8.44 7.91
CA GLN A 152 -22.76 7.68 8.87
C GLN A 152 -22.04 7.50 10.20
N ARG A 153 -20.74 7.17 10.19
CA ARG A 153 -19.97 7.05 11.44
C ARG A 153 -19.86 8.37 12.20
N LEU A 154 -19.74 9.47 11.48
CA LEU A 154 -19.73 10.80 12.08
C LEU A 154 -21.08 11.16 12.72
N GLN A 155 -22.19 10.76 12.11
CA GLN A 155 -23.52 10.84 12.74
C GLN A 155 -23.63 9.95 13.98
N ASP A 156 -23.00 8.78 13.99
CA ASP A 156 -23.00 7.93 15.17
C ASP A 156 -22.19 8.55 16.33
N ILE A 157 -21.09 9.26 16.03
CA ILE A 157 -20.36 10.07 17.03
C ILE A 157 -21.28 11.18 17.56
N GLN A 158 -21.96 11.92 16.67
CA GLN A 158 -22.91 12.96 17.07
C GLN A 158 -24.01 12.42 18.01
N LYS A 159 -24.57 11.24 17.69
CA LYS A 159 -25.58 10.59 18.55
C LYS A 159 -25.03 10.21 19.92
N ARG A 160 -23.78 9.74 20.00
CA ARG A 160 -23.12 9.42 21.28
C ARG A 160 -22.80 10.66 22.10
N ALA A 161 -22.47 11.77 21.45
CA ALA A 161 -22.25 13.06 22.10
C ALA A 161 -23.56 13.63 22.69
N GLY A 162 -24.71 13.33 22.09
CA GLY A 162 -26.02 13.67 22.65
C GLY A 162 -26.18 15.18 22.87
N GLU A 163 -26.45 15.57 24.12
CA GLU A 163 -26.59 16.98 24.53
C GLU A 163 -25.32 17.82 24.34
N TRP A 164 -24.15 17.18 24.25
CA TRP A 164 -22.86 17.85 24.05
C TRP A 164 -22.60 18.22 22.59
N ALA A 165 -23.39 17.71 21.65
CA ALA A 165 -23.36 18.10 20.24
C ALA A 165 -24.42 19.19 19.99
N GLY A 166 -24.00 20.37 19.55
CA GLY A 166 -24.87 21.50 19.24
C GLY A 166 -25.83 21.27 18.07
N ILE A 167 -25.62 20.19 17.30
CA ILE A 167 -26.57 19.67 16.31
C ILE A 167 -27.52 18.63 16.95
N SER A 168 -27.93 18.84 18.20
CA SER A 168 -28.98 18.03 18.82
C SER A 168 -30.35 18.49 18.31
N GLU A 169 -31.25 17.55 17.99
CA GLU A 169 -32.62 17.80 17.55
C GLU A 169 -33.46 18.59 18.58
N ALA A 170 -32.92 18.81 19.79
CA ALA A 170 -33.63 19.32 20.94
C ALA A 170 -33.78 20.86 21.03
N ILE A 171 -33.12 21.66 20.19
CA ILE A 171 -33.24 23.13 20.24
C ILE A 171 -33.88 23.65 18.95
N GLU A 172 -35.21 23.56 18.88
CA GLU A 172 -36.01 24.24 17.85
C GLU A 172 -36.06 25.76 18.13
N LEU A 173 -34.98 26.46 17.74
CA LEU A 173 -35.06 27.91 17.53
C LEU A 173 -35.94 28.19 16.29
N PRO A 174 -36.69 29.32 16.25
CA PRO A 174 -37.41 29.75 15.05
C PRO A 174 -36.39 29.90 13.91
N SER A 175 -36.43 28.98 12.96
CA SER A 175 -35.47 28.92 11.88
C SER A 175 -36.16 29.23 10.57
N VAL A 176 -35.59 30.16 9.81
CA VAL A 176 -36.03 30.50 8.44
C VAL A 176 -35.84 29.31 7.49
N LEU A 177 -35.00 28.34 7.85
CA LEU A 177 -34.71 27.16 7.03
C LEU A 177 -35.77 26.08 7.22
N SER A 178 -36.28 25.57 6.09
CA SER A 178 -37.15 24.40 6.08
C SER A 178 -36.43 23.14 6.59
N PRO A 179 -37.17 22.12 7.06
CA PRO A 179 -36.57 20.84 7.47
C PRO A 179 -35.73 20.18 6.37
N GLY A 180 -36.15 20.30 5.10
CA GLY A 180 -35.41 19.78 3.95
C GLY A 180 -34.08 20.50 3.71
N GLU A 181 -34.05 21.83 3.87
CA GLU A 181 -32.80 22.62 3.77
C GLU A 181 -31.83 22.30 4.90
N LYS A 182 -32.33 22.16 6.13
CA LYS A 182 -31.52 21.73 7.29
C LYS A 182 -30.91 20.35 7.06
N ALA A 183 -31.70 19.39 6.58
CA ALA A 183 -31.21 18.03 6.27
C ALA A 183 -30.16 18.05 5.16
N ARG A 184 -30.37 18.87 4.12
CA ARG A 184 -29.39 19.04 3.03
C ARG A 184 -28.08 19.64 3.52
N LEU A 185 -28.11 20.70 4.31
CA LEU A 185 -26.91 21.32 4.89
C LEU A 185 -26.16 20.36 5.81
N ARG A 186 -26.89 19.61 6.65
CA ARG A 186 -26.32 18.57 7.50
C ARG A 186 -25.59 17.51 6.67
N ASN A 187 -26.22 17.03 5.59
CA ASN A 187 -25.59 16.06 4.69
C ASN A 187 -24.31 16.64 4.05
N LEU A 188 -24.36 17.89 3.58
CA LEU A 188 -23.17 18.57 3.02
C LEU A 188 -22.01 18.65 4.01
N VAL A 189 -22.30 18.96 5.29
CA VAL A 189 -21.28 18.99 6.35
C VAL A 189 -20.68 17.59 6.56
N PHE A 190 -21.50 16.55 6.66
CA PHE A 190 -21.02 15.20 6.93
C PHE A 190 -20.31 14.54 5.77
N THR A 191 -20.63 14.88 4.52
CA THR A 191 -19.92 14.38 3.35
C THR A 191 -18.75 15.28 2.93
N SER A 192 -18.42 16.32 3.72
CA SER A 192 -17.35 17.27 3.38
C SER A 192 -15.96 16.70 3.72
N GLY A 193 -15.21 16.29 2.69
CA GLY A 193 -13.85 15.79 2.84
C GLY A 193 -13.50 14.75 1.78
N ALA A 194 -12.25 14.28 1.77
CA ALA A 194 -11.92 13.03 1.05
C ALA A 194 -12.22 11.85 1.98
N PRO A 195 -12.63 10.69 1.45
CA PRO A 195 -12.87 9.50 2.26
C PRO A 195 -11.70 9.17 3.18
N THR A 196 -10.47 9.21 2.67
CA THR A 196 -9.24 8.92 3.44
C THR A 196 -9.01 9.92 4.58
N THR A 197 -9.27 11.21 4.34
CA THR A 197 -9.19 12.26 5.36
C THR A 197 -10.27 12.07 6.42
N MET A 198 -11.51 11.81 6.01
CA MET A 198 -12.63 11.53 6.92
C MET A 198 -12.33 10.32 7.79
N ALA A 199 -11.91 9.21 7.17
CA ALA A 199 -11.48 8.00 7.86
C ALA A 199 -10.38 8.27 8.88
N GLY A 200 -9.37 9.04 8.49
CA GLY A 200 -8.23 9.39 9.34
C GLY A 200 -8.62 10.20 10.58
N HIS A 201 -9.55 11.14 10.45
CA HIS A 201 -10.03 11.94 11.59
C HIS A 201 -11.01 11.16 12.46
N ILE A 202 -12.00 10.50 11.87
CA ILE A 202 -13.04 9.73 12.57
C ILE A 202 -12.40 8.61 13.39
N ARG A 203 -11.49 7.81 12.79
CA ARG A 203 -10.82 6.71 13.50
C ARG A 203 -9.99 7.21 14.69
N ARG A 204 -9.28 8.34 14.56
CA ARG A 204 -8.49 8.92 15.65
C ARG A 204 -9.38 9.39 16.80
N PHE A 205 -10.50 10.01 16.48
CA PHE A 205 -11.49 10.42 17.46
C PHE A 205 -12.07 9.21 18.20
N GLU A 206 -12.51 8.18 17.47
CA GLU A 206 -13.08 6.95 18.06
C GLU A 206 -12.05 6.17 18.88
N LYS A 207 -10.76 6.20 18.51
CA LYS A 207 -9.67 5.62 19.32
C LYS A 207 -9.55 6.32 20.66
N PHE A 208 -9.64 7.66 20.69
CA PHE A 208 -9.65 8.41 21.95
C PHE A 208 -10.90 8.11 22.79
N GLU A 209 -12.07 8.05 22.15
CA GLU A 209 -13.33 7.66 22.81
C GLU A 209 -13.25 6.24 23.41
N SER A 210 -12.70 5.28 22.65
CA SER A 210 -12.50 3.90 23.09
C SER A 210 -11.51 3.78 24.24
N TRP A 211 -10.40 4.53 24.18
CA TRP A 211 -9.43 4.61 25.28
C TRP A 211 -10.08 5.15 26.55
N ALA A 212 -10.88 6.22 26.45
CA ALA A 212 -11.56 6.78 27.60
C ALA A 212 -12.55 5.78 28.22
N ALA A 213 -13.32 5.07 27.38
CA ALA A 213 -14.20 4.01 27.83
C ALA A 213 -13.44 2.88 28.55
N PHE A 214 -12.31 2.44 27.99
CA PHE A 214 -11.46 1.41 28.59
C PHE A 214 -10.87 1.86 29.94
N ALA A 215 -10.44 3.12 30.02
CA ALA A 215 -9.93 3.74 31.24
C ALA A 215 -11.04 4.11 32.25
N ALA A 216 -12.30 3.77 31.98
CA ALA A 216 -13.49 4.16 32.75
C ALA A 216 -13.59 5.69 32.98
N ILE A 217 -13.10 6.48 32.04
CA ILE A 217 -13.17 7.94 32.04
C ILE A 217 -14.40 8.35 31.22
N PRO A 218 -15.35 9.12 31.79
CA PRO A 218 -16.46 9.64 30.99
C PRO A 218 -15.89 10.54 29.89
N PHE A 219 -16.19 10.22 28.63
CA PHE A 219 -15.60 10.94 27.49
C PHE A 219 -16.15 12.37 27.37
N TYR A 220 -17.47 12.52 27.50
CA TYR A 220 -18.15 13.82 27.51
C TYR A 220 -18.41 14.31 28.95
N PRO A 221 -18.31 15.63 29.22
CA PRO A 221 -17.73 16.65 28.34
C PRO A 221 -16.22 16.42 28.13
N MET A 222 -15.70 16.79 26.97
CA MET A 222 -14.26 16.74 26.71
C MET A 222 -13.56 17.83 27.51
N THR A 223 -12.46 17.49 28.18
CA THR A 223 -11.64 18.44 28.95
C THR A 223 -10.17 18.32 28.57
N GLU A 224 -9.39 19.38 28.77
CA GLU A 224 -7.94 19.39 28.50
C GLU A 224 -7.23 18.27 29.29
N GLU A 225 -7.63 18.02 30.54
CA GLU A 225 -7.03 16.98 31.39
C GLU A 225 -7.23 15.57 30.82
N LYS A 226 -8.44 15.25 30.31
CA LYS A 226 -8.72 13.96 29.68
C LYS A 226 -7.89 13.78 28.42
N PHE A 227 -7.75 14.85 27.63
CA PHE A 227 -6.94 14.83 26.43
C PHE A 227 -5.45 14.66 26.75
N LEU A 228 -4.91 15.46 27.67
CA LEU A 228 -3.51 15.37 28.11
C LEU A 228 -3.19 13.98 28.68
N LYS A 229 -4.11 13.39 29.47
CA LYS A 229 -3.95 12.02 29.98
C LYS A 229 -3.84 11.00 28.85
N TYR A 230 -4.62 11.16 27.77
CA TYR A 230 -4.48 10.30 26.60
C TYR A 230 -3.17 10.53 25.84
N LEU A 231 -2.72 11.78 25.70
CA LEU A 231 -1.43 12.07 25.08
C LEU A 231 -0.26 11.48 25.87
N LEU A 232 -0.33 11.49 27.20
CA LEU A 232 0.67 10.83 28.06
C LEU A 232 0.64 9.30 27.91
N ASP A 233 -0.53 8.70 27.75
CA ASP A 233 -0.65 7.26 27.45
C ASP A 233 -0.05 6.92 26.07
N LEU A 234 -0.28 7.77 25.06
CA LEU A 234 0.33 7.62 23.74
C LEU A 234 1.86 7.81 23.79
N ASP A 235 2.36 8.76 24.59
CA ASP A 235 3.80 8.95 24.78
C ASP A 235 4.45 7.76 25.52
N ALA A 236 3.79 7.24 26.56
CA ALA A 236 4.24 6.04 27.27
C ALA A 236 4.26 4.80 26.36
N LYS A 237 3.35 4.77 25.39
CA LYS A 237 3.33 3.82 24.26
C LYS A 237 4.19 4.30 23.10
N GLU A 238 5.24 5.07 23.33
CA GLU A 238 6.23 5.43 22.31
C GLU A 238 5.67 5.89 20.96
N CYS A 239 4.55 6.63 20.95
CA CYS A 239 3.91 7.04 19.71
C CYS A 239 4.85 7.87 18.82
N GLY A 240 4.68 7.73 17.50
CA GLY A 240 5.48 8.45 16.52
C GLY A 240 5.28 9.98 16.57
N PRO A 241 6.23 10.74 16.00
CA PRO A 241 6.26 12.21 16.09
C PRO A 241 5.04 12.91 15.44
N SER A 242 4.35 12.25 14.51
CA SER A 242 3.19 12.80 13.78
C SER A 242 1.84 12.53 14.45
N VAL A 243 1.81 11.71 15.50
CA VAL A 243 0.58 11.17 16.09
C VAL A 243 -0.20 12.24 16.83
N ILE A 244 0.46 12.95 17.75
CA ILE A 244 -0.13 14.03 18.56
C ILE A 244 -0.66 15.18 17.67
N PRO A 245 0.12 15.72 16.70
CA PRO A 245 -0.40 16.73 15.78
C PRO A 245 -1.62 16.26 14.98
N SER A 246 -1.60 15.01 14.51
CA SER A 246 -2.70 14.43 13.73
C SER A 246 -3.96 14.24 14.55
N LEU A 247 -3.82 13.87 15.83
CA LEU A 247 -4.93 13.71 16.77
C LEU A 247 -5.56 15.05 17.12
N ARG A 248 -4.76 16.09 17.41
CA ARG A 248 -5.24 17.46 17.61
C ARG A 248 -6.06 17.93 16.41
N THR A 249 -5.55 17.71 15.20
CA THR A 249 -6.23 18.06 13.96
C THR A 249 -7.54 17.27 13.81
N ALA A 250 -7.55 15.98 14.15
CA ALA A 250 -8.75 15.15 14.12
C ALA A 250 -9.83 15.61 15.08
N LEU A 251 -9.45 15.99 16.30
CA LEU A 251 -10.40 16.50 17.30
C LEU A 251 -11.04 17.80 16.85
N LYS A 252 -10.24 18.77 16.36
CA LYS A 252 -10.76 20.00 15.76
C LYS A 252 -11.71 19.72 14.59
N TRP A 253 -11.33 18.79 13.71
CA TRP A 253 -12.10 18.45 12.51
C TRP A 253 -13.46 17.82 12.84
N VAL A 254 -13.49 16.90 13.81
CA VAL A 254 -14.72 16.25 14.26
C VAL A 254 -15.57 17.25 15.04
N ALA A 255 -15.02 17.90 16.07
CA ALA A 255 -15.72 18.87 16.90
C ALA A 255 -16.41 19.96 16.08
N PHE A 256 -15.73 20.50 15.06
CA PHE A 256 -16.32 21.48 14.13
C PHE A 256 -17.55 20.95 13.36
N ARG A 257 -17.59 19.65 13.01
CA ARG A 257 -18.66 19.09 12.18
C ARG A 257 -19.89 18.64 12.95
N ILE A 258 -19.71 18.23 14.20
CA ILE A 258 -20.79 17.80 15.08
C ILE A 258 -21.12 18.85 16.15
N ASP A 259 -20.45 20.00 16.08
CA ASP A 259 -20.64 21.16 16.94
C ASP A 259 -20.47 20.84 18.43
N ILE A 260 -19.39 20.15 18.78
CA ILE A 260 -19.05 19.88 20.18
C ILE A 260 -18.04 20.92 20.66
N GLU A 261 -18.25 21.45 21.86
CA GLU A 261 -17.27 22.30 22.52
C GLU A 261 -15.98 21.53 22.78
N LEU A 262 -14.88 21.99 22.19
CA LEU A 262 -13.57 21.37 22.32
C LEU A 262 -12.74 22.14 23.36
N PRO A 263 -12.04 21.46 24.29
CA PRO A 263 -11.07 22.13 25.16
C PRO A 263 -9.93 22.75 24.34
N ASP A 264 -9.11 23.59 24.97
CA ASP A 264 -7.91 24.12 24.34
C ASP A 264 -6.90 22.99 24.05
N VAL A 265 -6.96 22.45 22.82
CA VAL A 265 -6.05 21.41 22.32
C VAL A 265 -4.72 21.99 21.82
N ASP A 266 -4.51 23.29 21.97
CA ASP A 266 -3.29 24.01 21.62
C ASP A 266 -2.60 24.61 22.86
N SER A 267 -2.96 24.15 24.06
CA SER A 267 -2.39 24.64 25.31
C SER A 267 -0.88 24.41 25.37
N ALA A 268 -0.18 25.24 26.15
CA ALA A 268 1.26 25.14 26.32
C ALA A 268 1.72 23.76 26.82
N ARG A 269 0.91 23.07 27.63
CA ARG A 269 1.19 21.73 28.14
C ARG A 269 1.20 20.68 27.01
N ILE A 270 0.20 20.74 26.15
CA ILE A 270 0.05 19.83 25.01
C ILE A 270 1.17 20.06 23.99
N LEU A 271 1.45 21.32 23.66
CA LEU A 271 2.52 21.68 22.72
C LEU A 271 3.91 21.28 23.24
N SER A 272 4.13 21.39 24.56
CA SER A 272 5.39 20.96 25.18
C SER A 272 5.58 19.44 25.10
N LEU A 273 4.52 18.66 25.33
CA LEU A 273 4.55 17.22 25.17
C LEU A 273 4.76 16.81 23.70
N GLU A 274 4.05 17.45 22.77
CA GLU A 274 4.23 17.24 21.33
C GLU A 274 5.68 17.50 20.91
N LYS A 275 6.25 18.63 21.34
CA LYS A 275 7.65 18.96 21.08
C LYS A 275 8.59 17.92 21.68
N GLN A 276 8.35 17.48 22.91
CA GLN A 276 9.17 16.45 23.56
C GLN A 276 9.15 15.14 22.78
N VAL A 277 7.97 14.71 22.30
CA VAL A 277 7.84 13.51 21.46
C VAL A 277 8.59 13.68 20.15
N PHE A 278 8.46 14.85 19.51
CA PHE A 278 9.19 15.17 18.29
C PHE A 278 10.70 15.20 18.52
N ASP A 279 11.19 15.82 19.58
CA ASP A 279 12.63 15.90 19.88
C ASP A 279 13.23 14.50 20.19
N LYS A 280 12.44 13.60 20.81
CA LYS A 280 12.86 12.23 21.12
C LYS A 280 12.79 11.27 19.93
N ARG A 281 11.81 11.43 19.06
CA ARG A 281 11.41 10.40 18.06
C ARG A 281 11.31 10.94 16.63
N GLY A 282 11.51 12.23 16.43
CA GLY A 282 11.55 12.88 15.13
C GLY A 282 12.70 12.32 14.33
N LYS A 283 12.39 11.80 13.14
CA LYS A 283 13.38 11.42 12.14
C LYS A 283 13.31 12.40 10.97
N PRO A 284 14.43 12.65 10.27
CA PRO A 284 14.41 13.36 8.99
C PRO A 284 13.38 12.76 8.04
N LEU A 285 12.70 13.59 7.27
CA LEU A 285 11.72 13.13 6.29
C LEU A 285 12.43 12.35 5.18
N LYS A 286 12.10 11.08 5.04
CA LYS A 286 12.57 10.27 3.91
C LYS A 286 11.82 10.67 2.65
N GLU A 287 12.53 11.27 1.70
CA GLU A 287 11.97 11.60 0.39
C GLU A 287 12.11 10.42 -0.58
N ALA A 288 11.21 10.32 -1.54
CA ALA A 288 11.27 9.26 -2.54
C ALA A 288 12.46 9.49 -3.48
N PRO A 289 13.26 8.47 -3.81
CA PRO A 289 14.38 8.64 -4.74
C PRO A 289 13.86 8.84 -6.17
N PRO A 290 14.55 9.62 -7.02
CA PRO A 290 14.23 9.72 -8.45
C PRO A 290 14.54 8.42 -9.20
N TYR A 291 13.89 8.21 -10.36
CA TYR A 291 14.29 7.13 -11.26
C TYR A 291 15.66 7.44 -11.87
N PRO A 292 16.62 6.51 -11.82
CA PRO A 292 17.87 6.65 -12.58
C PRO A 292 17.58 6.77 -14.07
N LEU A 293 18.19 7.74 -14.77
CA LEU A 293 17.88 8.00 -16.18
C LEU A 293 18.21 6.82 -17.10
N GLU A 294 19.23 6.03 -16.78
CA GLU A 294 19.55 4.78 -17.49
C GLU A 294 18.41 3.74 -17.41
N VAL A 295 17.65 3.74 -16.30
CA VAL A 295 16.45 2.91 -16.14
C VAL A 295 15.29 3.47 -16.97
N VAL A 296 15.11 4.80 -17.02
CA VAL A 296 14.10 5.44 -17.89
C VAL A 296 14.37 5.13 -19.37
N VAL A 297 15.63 5.17 -19.81
CA VAL A 297 16.04 4.76 -21.16
C VAL A 297 15.65 3.31 -21.45
N ALA A 298 15.88 2.39 -20.51
CA ALA A 298 15.51 0.98 -20.66
C ALA A 298 13.97 0.81 -20.75
N MET A 299 13.22 1.57 -19.94
CA MET A 299 11.76 1.58 -19.97
C MET A 299 11.20 2.06 -21.32
N GLU A 300 11.74 3.15 -21.88
CA GLU A 300 11.33 3.64 -23.21
C GLU A 300 11.56 2.58 -24.30
N LYS A 301 12.72 1.91 -24.29
CA LYS A 301 13.02 0.81 -25.22
C LYS A 301 12.04 -0.35 -25.07
N PHE A 302 11.71 -0.72 -23.83
CA PHE A 302 10.75 -1.80 -23.55
C PHE A 302 9.35 -1.50 -24.10
N VAL A 303 8.88 -0.25 -24.01
CA VAL A 303 7.60 0.15 -24.62
C VAL A 303 7.59 -0.13 -26.12
N THR A 304 8.72 0.02 -26.80
CA THR A 304 8.86 -0.19 -28.25
C THR A 304 9.19 -1.62 -28.65
N ASP A 305 9.51 -2.51 -27.69
CA ASP A 305 9.88 -3.89 -27.98
C ASP A 305 8.66 -4.75 -28.34
N GLU A 306 8.51 -5.06 -29.62
CA GLU A 306 7.43 -5.89 -30.16
C GLU A 306 7.43 -7.34 -29.65
N LYS A 307 8.55 -7.82 -29.09
CA LYS A 307 8.63 -9.16 -28.51
C LYS A 307 7.93 -9.25 -27.17
N GLN A 308 7.69 -8.13 -26.50
CA GLN A 308 7.06 -8.11 -25.19
C GLN A 308 5.54 -8.08 -25.30
N PRO A 309 4.81 -8.72 -24.36
CA PRO A 309 3.36 -8.64 -24.33
C PRO A 309 2.87 -7.20 -24.18
N VAL A 310 1.72 -6.90 -24.79
CA VAL A 310 1.13 -5.54 -24.80
C VAL A 310 0.83 -5.00 -23.39
N PRO A 311 0.27 -5.78 -22.43
CA PRO A 311 -0.11 -5.20 -21.13
C PRO A 311 1.06 -4.66 -20.28
N PRO A 312 2.19 -5.37 -20.12
CA PRO A 312 3.40 -4.82 -19.51
C PRO A 312 3.95 -3.61 -20.25
N ARG A 313 3.94 -3.60 -21.59
CA ARG A 313 4.38 -2.43 -22.38
C ARG A 313 3.53 -1.20 -22.09
N LEU A 314 2.21 -1.37 -22.03
CA LEU A 314 1.27 -0.30 -21.68
C LEU A 314 1.42 0.17 -20.24
N PHE A 315 1.68 -0.76 -19.30
CA PHE A 315 1.96 -0.40 -17.92
C PHE A 315 3.24 0.43 -17.81
N ILE A 316 4.35 0.00 -18.43
CA ILE A 316 5.59 0.78 -18.44
C ILE A 316 5.40 2.12 -19.18
N TRP A 317 4.68 2.16 -20.30
CA TRP A 317 4.36 3.41 -21.00
C TRP A 317 3.62 4.39 -20.10
N TRP A 318 2.64 3.91 -19.31
CA TRP A 318 1.92 4.73 -18.34
C TRP A 318 2.87 5.27 -17.26
N VAL A 319 3.80 4.46 -16.74
CA VAL A 319 4.84 4.91 -15.79
C VAL A 319 5.74 5.98 -16.42
N VAL A 320 6.21 5.80 -17.67
CA VAL A 320 7.03 6.81 -18.36
C VAL A 320 6.22 8.10 -18.56
N CYS A 321 4.94 8.02 -18.90
CA CYS A 321 4.07 9.20 -18.95
C CYS A 321 4.01 9.92 -17.59
N MET A 322 3.88 9.19 -16.48
CA MET A 322 3.89 9.77 -15.14
C MET A 322 5.21 10.47 -14.81
N ILE A 323 6.35 9.88 -15.19
CA ILE A 323 7.68 10.49 -15.03
C ILE A 323 7.75 11.80 -15.82
N MET A 324 7.38 11.73 -17.11
CA MET A 324 7.46 12.86 -18.05
C MET A 324 6.52 14.01 -17.68
N ALA A 325 5.38 13.73 -17.07
CA ALA A 325 4.43 14.74 -16.59
C ALA A 325 4.55 15.04 -15.08
N SER A 326 5.53 14.46 -14.38
CA SER A 326 5.72 14.58 -12.92
C SER A 326 4.45 14.36 -12.09
N LEU A 327 3.64 13.38 -12.50
CA LEU A 327 2.35 13.07 -11.89
C LEU A 327 2.53 12.31 -10.57
N ARG A 328 1.61 12.53 -9.63
CA ARG A 328 1.41 11.60 -8.50
C ARG A 328 0.64 10.38 -8.99
N PHE A 329 0.72 9.29 -8.23
CA PHE A 329 -0.11 8.10 -8.46
C PHE A 329 -1.60 8.46 -8.59
N ASP A 330 -2.15 9.13 -7.57
CA ASP A 330 -3.56 9.52 -7.58
C ASP A 330 -3.89 10.41 -8.79
N ASP A 331 -3.01 11.37 -9.12
CA ASP A 331 -3.24 12.27 -10.24
C ASP A 331 -3.27 11.48 -11.58
N ALA A 332 -2.49 10.41 -11.72
CA ALA A 332 -2.43 9.56 -12.91
C ALA A 332 -3.57 8.52 -12.99
N VAL A 333 -4.06 8.03 -11.85
CA VAL A 333 -5.22 7.13 -11.80
C VAL A 333 -6.49 7.88 -12.19
N HIS A 334 -6.70 9.09 -11.69
CA HIS A 334 -7.91 9.90 -11.93
C HIS A 334 -7.82 10.69 -13.24
N VAL A 335 -7.58 9.99 -14.36
CA VAL A 335 -7.60 10.56 -15.72
C VAL A 335 -8.57 9.76 -16.57
N ARG A 336 -9.48 10.43 -17.26
CA ARG A 336 -10.41 9.79 -18.20
C ARG A 336 -9.68 9.53 -19.53
N PRO A 337 -9.64 8.30 -20.05
CA PRO A 337 -9.04 8.00 -21.35
C PRO A 337 -9.61 8.85 -22.49
N SER A 338 -10.91 9.10 -22.46
CA SER A 338 -11.62 9.93 -23.44
C SER A 338 -11.26 11.43 -23.40
N GLU A 339 -10.58 11.88 -22.35
CA GLU A 339 -10.09 13.27 -22.21
C GLU A 339 -8.59 13.41 -22.53
N LEU A 340 -7.93 12.32 -22.95
CA LEU A 340 -6.56 12.37 -23.44
C LEU A 340 -6.54 12.76 -24.91
N GLU A 341 -5.67 13.69 -25.27
CA GLU A 341 -5.48 14.13 -26.66
C GLU A 341 -4.00 14.12 -27.02
N ILE A 342 -3.64 13.47 -28.13
CA ILE A 342 -2.28 13.54 -28.67
C ILE A 342 -2.20 14.65 -29.72
N HIS A 343 -1.18 15.49 -29.60
CA HIS A 343 -0.83 16.55 -30.55
C HIS A 343 0.65 16.41 -30.94
N GLU A 344 1.16 17.35 -31.74
CA GLU A 344 2.56 17.38 -32.15
C GLU A 344 3.48 17.50 -30.92
N GLU A 345 3.10 18.33 -29.95
CA GLU A 345 3.89 18.62 -28.76
C GLU A 345 3.93 17.46 -27.75
N GLY A 346 2.95 16.56 -27.77
CA GLY A 346 2.82 15.48 -26.81
C GLY A 346 1.38 15.08 -26.49
N ILE A 347 1.19 14.36 -25.39
CA ILE A 347 -0.14 13.96 -24.89
C ILE A 347 -0.61 14.95 -23.84
N PHE A 348 -1.76 15.55 -24.07
CA PHE A 348 -2.46 16.42 -23.14
C PHE A 348 -3.48 15.60 -22.37
N GLY A 349 -3.61 15.88 -21.08
CA GLY A 349 -4.58 15.23 -20.23
C GLY A 349 -5.05 16.09 -19.06
N VAL A 350 -6.09 15.61 -18.40
CA VAL A 350 -6.67 16.25 -17.22
C VAL A 350 -6.84 15.21 -16.11
N SER A 351 -6.19 15.46 -14.97
CA SER A 351 -6.50 14.75 -13.74
C SER A 351 -7.78 15.34 -13.15
N TRP A 352 -8.92 14.66 -13.27
CA TRP A 352 -10.22 15.19 -12.86
C TRP A 352 -10.34 15.32 -11.33
N GLN A 353 -9.51 14.60 -10.57
CA GLN A 353 -9.36 14.73 -9.13
C GLN A 353 -7.89 14.79 -8.73
N THR A 354 -7.53 15.77 -7.89
CA THR A 354 -6.19 15.89 -7.29
C THR A 354 -6.28 16.20 -5.80
N LYS A 355 -5.15 16.06 -5.08
CA LYS A 355 -5.06 16.34 -3.63
C LYS A 355 -5.59 17.72 -3.24
N THR A 356 -5.25 18.76 -4.01
CA THR A 356 -5.52 20.17 -3.68
C THR A 356 -6.57 20.85 -4.55
N GLU A 357 -6.83 20.33 -5.75
CA GLU A 357 -7.85 20.86 -6.67
C GLU A 357 -8.92 19.77 -6.88
N ARG A 358 -10.01 19.91 -6.13
CA ARG A 358 -11.21 19.05 -6.21
C ARG A 358 -12.41 19.78 -6.86
N LYS A 359 -12.11 20.86 -7.58
CA LYS A 359 -13.09 21.61 -8.36
C LYS A 359 -13.28 20.89 -9.70
N ARG A 360 -14.48 21.00 -10.30
CA ARG A 360 -14.87 20.36 -11.57
C ARG A 360 -13.90 20.51 -12.76
N ARG A 361 -12.92 21.42 -12.72
CA ARG A 361 -12.02 21.68 -13.86
C ARG A 361 -10.84 20.71 -13.97
N GLY A 362 -10.50 19.99 -12.90
CA GLY A 362 -9.31 19.13 -12.87
C GLY A 362 -7.98 19.87 -13.03
N THR A 363 -6.88 19.13 -12.97
CA THR A 363 -5.52 19.63 -13.16
C THR A 363 -4.98 19.17 -14.51
N LYS A 364 -4.70 20.12 -15.40
CA LYS A 364 -4.13 19.82 -16.73
C LYS A 364 -2.66 19.43 -16.62
N PHE A 365 -2.24 18.45 -17.41
CA PHE A 365 -0.84 18.05 -17.57
C PHE A 365 -0.50 17.82 -19.05
N LEU A 366 0.80 17.73 -19.34
CA LEU A 366 1.34 17.43 -20.67
C LEU A 366 2.48 16.42 -20.51
N VAL A 367 2.42 15.36 -21.31
CA VAL A 367 3.53 14.42 -21.54
C VAL A 367 4.23 14.86 -22.83
N PRO A 368 5.38 15.55 -22.76
CA PRO A 368 6.06 16.05 -23.95
C PRO A 368 6.54 14.91 -24.86
N ARG A 369 6.47 15.13 -26.19
CA ARG A 369 7.04 14.21 -27.19
C ARG A 369 8.56 14.33 -27.23
N VAL A 370 9.20 13.69 -26.27
CA VAL A 370 10.66 13.61 -26.10
C VAL A 370 11.05 12.21 -25.67
N SER A 371 12.33 11.85 -25.78
CA SER A 371 12.80 10.50 -25.49
C SER A 371 14.24 10.55 -24.97
N PHE A 372 14.57 9.93 -23.85
CA PHE A 372 15.97 9.84 -23.43
C PHE A 372 16.77 8.87 -24.32
N SER A 373 16.12 7.78 -24.75
CA SER A 373 16.72 6.67 -25.52
C SER A 373 16.89 6.93 -27.01
N GLY A 374 16.12 7.87 -27.59
CA GLY A 374 16.05 8.03 -29.05
C GLY A 374 14.83 7.38 -29.70
N VAL A 375 14.10 6.50 -29.00
CA VAL A 375 12.98 5.74 -29.57
C VAL A 375 11.63 6.48 -29.46
N GLU A 376 10.69 6.14 -30.35
CA GLU A 376 9.35 6.73 -30.45
C GLU A 376 8.34 6.13 -29.44
N TRP A 377 8.75 5.99 -28.18
CA TRP A 377 7.98 5.33 -27.12
C TRP A 377 6.60 5.96 -26.89
N LEU A 378 6.47 7.29 -27.02
CA LEU A 378 5.22 8.00 -26.75
C LEU A 378 4.15 7.66 -27.78
N GLN A 379 4.51 7.71 -29.07
CA GLN A 379 3.59 7.42 -30.17
C GLN A 379 3.22 5.94 -30.19
N ILE A 380 4.22 5.05 -30.08
CA ILE A 380 3.98 3.60 -30.07
C ILE A 380 3.07 3.20 -28.91
N GLY A 381 3.33 3.71 -27.71
CA GLY A 381 2.48 3.42 -26.55
C GLY A 381 1.07 4.02 -26.67
N TRP A 382 0.92 5.20 -27.27
CA TRP A 382 -0.40 5.79 -27.58
C TRP A 382 -1.22 4.92 -28.52
N ASP A 383 -0.60 4.43 -29.59
CA ASP A 383 -1.25 3.58 -30.59
C ASP A 383 -1.65 2.23 -29.99
N LEU A 384 -0.78 1.65 -29.14
CA LEU A 384 -1.11 0.46 -28.35
C LEU A 384 -2.29 0.71 -27.42
N PHE A 385 -2.31 1.87 -26.75
CA PHE A 385 -3.35 2.22 -25.79
C PHE A 385 -4.72 2.33 -26.48
N HIS A 386 -4.78 3.07 -27.58
CA HIS A 386 -6.00 3.22 -28.37
C HIS A 386 -6.47 1.88 -28.94
N SER A 387 -5.55 1.08 -29.46
CA SER A 387 -5.88 -0.24 -30.02
C SER A 387 -6.40 -1.21 -28.97
N CYS A 388 -5.76 -1.25 -27.79
CA CYS A 388 -6.10 -2.17 -26.70
C CYS A 388 -7.43 -1.80 -26.02
N PHE A 389 -7.76 -0.51 -25.95
CA PHE A 389 -8.88 -0.02 -25.15
C PHE A 389 -9.98 0.70 -25.93
N LYS A 390 -10.00 0.61 -27.26
CA LYS A 390 -10.98 1.29 -28.14
C LYS A 390 -12.44 1.18 -27.68
N ASP A 391 -12.84 0.03 -27.13
CA ASP A 391 -14.23 -0.27 -26.74
C ASP A 391 -14.51 0.08 -25.26
N ASN A 392 -13.56 0.69 -24.55
CA ASN A 392 -13.65 0.98 -23.11
C ASN A 392 -13.01 2.32 -22.73
N LEU A 393 -13.07 3.34 -23.59
CA LEU A 393 -12.52 4.67 -23.31
C LEU A 393 -13.40 5.51 -22.36
N ASP A 394 -14.63 5.07 -22.09
CA ASP A 394 -15.61 5.78 -21.26
C ASP A 394 -15.37 5.63 -19.74
N ARG A 395 -14.42 4.80 -19.33
CA ARG A 395 -14.04 4.62 -17.92
C ARG A 395 -13.46 5.91 -17.31
N ASP A 396 -13.49 6.02 -16.00
CA ASP A 396 -13.01 7.20 -15.26
C ASP A 396 -11.55 7.12 -14.80
N PHE A 397 -10.79 6.09 -15.22
CA PHE A 397 -9.37 5.91 -14.89
C PHE A 397 -8.50 5.59 -16.10
N TRP A 398 -7.22 6.04 -16.06
CA TRP A 398 -6.35 6.04 -17.25
C TRP A 398 -6.09 4.63 -17.75
N LEU A 399 -5.46 3.81 -16.91
CA LEU A 399 -5.05 2.45 -17.21
C LEU A 399 -5.73 1.52 -16.22
N PRO A 400 -6.30 0.38 -16.63
CA PRO A 400 -6.78 -0.61 -15.66
C PRO A 400 -5.62 -1.32 -14.94
N GLU A 401 -5.89 -1.94 -13.80
CA GLU A 401 -4.88 -2.69 -13.02
C GLU A 401 -4.26 -3.80 -13.86
N LEU A 402 -2.93 -3.91 -13.85
CA LEU A 402 -2.24 -5.02 -14.47
C LEU A 402 -2.51 -6.28 -13.65
N TYR A 403 -3.25 -7.22 -14.23
CA TYR A 403 -3.63 -8.45 -13.52
C TYR A 403 -2.53 -9.50 -13.61
N SER A 404 -2.02 -9.70 -14.83
CA SER A 404 -0.96 -10.64 -15.19
C SER A 404 -0.17 -10.09 -16.38
N ALA A 405 0.90 -10.78 -16.78
CA ALA A 405 1.73 -10.38 -17.93
C ALA A 405 0.97 -10.27 -19.27
N ASP A 406 -0.25 -10.81 -19.35
CA ASP A 406 -1.07 -10.89 -20.56
C ASP A 406 -2.45 -10.23 -20.41
N ARG A 407 -2.84 -9.76 -19.22
CA ARG A 407 -4.21 -9.27 -18.98
C ARG A 407 -4.29 -8.11 -17.99
N PHE A 408 -5.30 -7.27 -18.22
CA PHE A 408 -5.75 -6.22 -17.32
C PHE A 408 -7.03 -6.63 -16.57
N ALA A 409 -7.19 -6.18 -15.33
CA ALA A 409 -8.46 -6.25 -14.61
C ALA A 409 -9.37 -5.06 -14.95
N ALA A 410 -10.67 -5.16 -14.71
CA ALA A 410 -11.65 -4.12 -15.08
C ALA A 410 -11.78 -2.97 -14.06
N HIS A 411 -10.81 -2.82 -13.16
CA HIS A 411 -10.81 -1.81 -12.10
C HIS A 411 -9.52 -0.97 -12.18
N PRO A 412 -9.48 0.23 -11.60
CA PRO A 412 -8.28 1.07 -11.55
C PRO A 412 -7.11 0.39 -10.83
N PRO A 413 -5.86 0.83 -11.08
CA PRO A 413 -4.69 0.33 -10.38
C PRO A 413 -4.76 0.73 -8.91
N THR A 414 -4.40 -0.20 -8.04
CA THR A 414 -4.24 0.00 -6.60
C THR A 414 -2.78 0.31 -6.31
N TYR A 415 -2.51 1.20 -5.35
CA TYR A 415 -1.15 1.67 -5.07
C TYR A 415 -0.18 0.51 -4.82
N ALA A 416 -0.54 -0.43 -3.94
CA ALA A 416 0.33 -1.52 -3.51
C ALA A 416 0.63 -2.53 -4.63
N ARG A 417 -0.40 -3.00 -5.34
CA ARG A 417 -0.24 -4.00 -6.40
C ARG A 417 0.52 -3.45 -7.60
N SER A 418 0.12 -2.25 -8.04
CA SER A 418 0.79 -1.61 -9.17
C SER A 418 2.25 -1.26 -8.85
N LEU A 419 2.58 -0.92 -7.59
CA LEU A 419 3.97 -0.71 -7.16
C LEU A 419 4.83 -1.98 -7.26
N GLN A 420 4.24 -3.16 -7.03
CA GLN A 420 4.98 -4.42 -7.20
C GLN A 420 5.22 -4.75 -8.66
N TRP A 421 4.23 -4.51 -9.52
CA TRP A 421 4.43 -4.59 -10.96
C TRP A 421 5.50 -3.63 -11.44
N LEU A 422 5.52 -2.40 -10.89
CA LEU A 422 6.57 -1.44 -11.14
C LEU A 422 7.94 -2.02 -10.76
N HIS A 423 8.13 -2.49 -9.52
CA HIS A 423 9.41 -3.06 -9.10
C HIS A 423 9.84 -4.24 -9.97
N HIS A 424 8.94 -5.20 -10.22
CA HIS A 424 9.23 -6.38 -11.02
C HIS A 424 9.60 -6.02 -12.46
N LEU A 425 8.76 -5.24 -13.15
CA LEU A 425 8.96 -4.92 -14.56
C LEU A 425 10.14 -3.98 -14.75
N VAL A 426 10.27 -2.94 -13.93
CA VAL A 426 11.39 -1.99 -14.06
C VAL A 426 12.73 -2.67 -13.75
N TRP A 427 12.78 -3.54 -12.73
CA TRP A 427 13.99 -4.31 -12.44
C TRP A 427 14.36 -5.23 -13.61
N ARG A 428 13.38 -5.98 -14.13
CA ARG A 428 13.60 -6.89 -15.27
C ARG A 428 14.10 -6.13 -16.50
N VAL A 429 13.43 -5.03 -16.84
CA VAL A 429 13.76 -4.20 -18.01
C VAL A 429 15.15 -3.59 -17.89
N ALA A 430 15.50 -3.08 -16.71
CA ALA A 430 16.83 -2.54 -16.44
C ALA A 430 17.91 -3.64 -16.55
N ASN A 431 17.67 -4.81 -15.96
CA ASN A 431 18.60 -5.94 -15.99
C ASN A 431 18.84 -6.44 -17.43
N GLU A 432 17.78 -6.62 -18.22
CA GLU A 432 17.86 -7.03 -19.63
C GLU A 432 18.61 -6.01 -20.51
N ASN A 433 18.65 -4.73 -20.10
CA ASN A 433 19.37 -3.66 -20.79
C ASN A 433 20.80 -3.42 -20.24
N GLY A 434 21.29 -4.28 -19.35
CA GLY A 434 22.66 -4.20 -18.83
C GLY A 434 22.91 -3.06 -17.83
N VAL A 435 21.86 -2.58 -17.15
CA VAL A 435 21.98 -1.62 -16.06
C VAL A 435 22.80 -2.22 -14.91
N SER A 436 23.65 -1.41 -14.27
CA SER A 436 24.57 -1.90 -13.23
C SER A 436 23.83 -2.46 -12.00
N ALA A 437 24.41 -3.46 -11.34
CA ALA A 437 23.82 -4.09 -10.15
C ALA A 437 23.54 -3.10 -9.00
N VAL A 438 24.36 -2.05 -8.88
CA VAL A 438 24.15 -0.97 -7.90
C VAL A 438 22.83 -0.25 -8.16
N VAL A 439 22.56 0.11 -9.41
CA VAL A 439 21.33 0.80 -9.82
C VAL A 439 20.13 -0.14 -9.75
N LEU A 440 20.30 -1.43 -10.03
CA LEU A 440 19.24 -2.42 -9.86
C LEU A 440 18.75 -2.54 -8.41
N ALA A 441 19.64 -2.39 -7.42
CA ALA A 441 19.26 -2.41 -6.01
C ALA A 441 18.39 -1.19 -5.62
N GLU A 442 18.62 -0.04 -6.25
CA GLU A 442 17.86 1.18 -5.99
C GLU A 442 16.40 1.10 -6.49
N ILE A 443 16.11 0.23 -7.46
CA ILE A 443 14.76 0.07 -8.03
C ILE A 443 13.74 -0.33 -6.96
N LEU A 444 14.14 -1.13 -5.97
CA LEU A 444 13.26 -1.55 -4.87
C LEU A 444 12.91 -0.41 -3.91
N LEU A 445 13.69 0.67 -3.91
CA LEU A 445 13.44 1.88 -3.11
C LEU A 445 12.50 2.85 -3.82
N LEU A 446 12.21 2.62 -5.10
CA LEU A 446 11.28 3.46 -5.85
C LEU A 446 9.88 3.33 -5.28
N THR A 447 9.18 4.45 -5.26
CA THR A 447 7.75 4.53 -4.94
C THR A 447 7.04 5.21 -6.09
N TRP A 448 5.71 5.25 -6.09
CA TRP A 448 5.02 6.06 -7.09
C TRP A 448 5.34 7.56 -7.00
N HIS A 449 5.82 8.04 -5.84
CA HIS A 449 6.29 9.42 -5.72
C HIS A 449 7.64 9.65 -6.43
N SER A 450 8.41 8.60 -6.69
CA SER A 450 9.64 8.66 -7.49
C SER A 450 9.38 9.23 -8.88
N ALA A 451 8.23 8.92 -9.50
CA ALA A 451 7.89 9.40 -10.83
C ALA A 451 7.77 10.92 -10.85
N ARG A 452 7.14 11.47 -9.81
CA ARG A 452 6.97 12.90 -9.63
C ARG A 452 8.29 13.64 -9.46
N VAL A 453 9.21 13.11 -8.66
CA VAL A 453 10.46 13.83 -8.34
C VAL A 453 11.52 13.72 -9.43
N THR A 454 11.47 12.70 -10.28
CA THR A 454 12.53 12.40 -11.27
C THR A 454 12.90 13.60 -12.13
N LEU A 455 11.94 14.19 -12.85
CA LEU A 455 12.24 15.34 -13.70
C LEU A 455 12.43 16.65 -12.92
N LEU A 456 11.94 16.74 -11.69
CA LEU A 456 12.16 17.90 -10.83
C LEU A 456 13.61 17.93 -10.33
N ASP A 457 14.13 16.78 -9.90
CA ASP A 457 15.51 16.57 -9.51
C ASP A 457 16.46 16.89 -10.68
N GLN A 458 16.18 16.35 -11.88
CA GLN A 458 16.96 16.66 -13.08
C GLN A 458 16.91 18.15 -13.45
N ALA A 459 15.75 18.79 -13.32
CA ALA A 459 15.62 20.23 -13.57
C ALA A 459 16.48 21.06 -12.59
N VAL A 460 16.54 20.67 -11.32
CA VAL A 460 17.41 21.32 -10.32
C VAL A 460 18.88 21.11 -10.64
N GLN A 461 19.30 19.88 -10.95
CA GLN A 461 20.68 19.55 -11.30
C GLN A 461 21.18 20.32 -12.52
N GLN A 462 20.29 20.62 -13.46
CA GLN A 462 20.59 21.42 -14.66
C GLN A 462 20.32 22.93 -14.50
N GLY A 463 20.02 23.41 -13.29
CA GLY A 463 19.84 24.83 -13.01
C GLY A 463 18.62 25.47 -13.72
N LYS A 464 17.55 24.70 -13.95
CA LYS A 464 16.33 25.21 -14.58
C LYS A 464 15.59 26.18 -13.66
N GLN A 465 14.81 27.08 -14.26
CA GLN A 465 14.13 28.17 -13.54
C GLN A 465 13.08 27.66 -12.54
N PRO A 466 13.03 28.18 -11.29
CA PRO A 466 12.07 27.74 -10.26
C PRO A 466 10.60 27.82 -10.69
N ASP A 467 10.22 28.80 -11.50
CA ASP A 467 8.84 28.95 -11.99
C ASP A 467 8.45 27.80 -12.93
N ALA A 468 9.37 27.34 -13.78
CA ALA A 468 9.14 26.21 -14.68
C ALA A 468 9.02 24.89 -13.89
N ILE A 469 9.88 24.70 -12.88
CA ILE A 469 9.82 23.57 -11.94
C ILE A 469 8.49 23.59 -11.16
N GLY A 470 8.09 24.76 -10.65
CA GLY A 470 6.83 24.94 -9.93
C GLY A 470 5.59 24.67 -10.80
N LEU A 471 5.63 25.07 -12.07
CA LEU A 471 4.57 24.74 -13.04
C LEU A 471 4.52 23.24 -13.36
N GLN A 472 5.65 22.59 -13.63
CA GLN A 472 5.72 21.14 -13.84
C GLN A 472 5.18 20.37 -12.62
N ALA A 473 5.56 20.81 -11.42
CA ALA A 473 5.11 20.20 -10.19
C ALA A 473 3.64 20.53 -9.85
N ASN A 474 2.98 21.46 -10.54
CA ASN A 474 1.69 22.03 -10.15
C ASN A 474 1.71 22.55 -8.70
N TRP A 475 2.80 23.20 -8.29
CA TRP A 475 2.87 23.89 -7.00
C TRP A 475 2.15 25.24 -7.05
N LYS A 476 1.68 25.73 -5.90
CA LYS A 476 0.91 26.98 -5.82
C LYS A 476 1.75 28.26 -6.01
N ASN A 477 3.08 28.14 -6.10
CA ASN A 477 4.03 29.26 -6.11
C ASN A 477 4.99 29.34 -7.33
N PRO A 478 4.52 29.38 -8.59
CA PRO A 478 5.32 29.92 -9.70
C PRO A 478 5.00 31.41 -9.96
N GLY A 479 4.46 32.11 -8.95
CA GLY A 479 3.99 33.50 -9.03
C GLY A 479 2.52 33.65 -9.48
N PRO A 480 1.73 34.56 -8.85
CA PRO A 480 0.29 34.73 -9.14
C PRO A 480 -0.02 35.25 -10.55
N LEU A 481 0.94 35.90 -11.23
CA LEU A 481 0.77 36.42 -12.59
C LEU A 481 0.85 35.32 -13.64
N VAL A 482 1.77 34.36 -13.48
CA VAL A 482 1.94 33.21 -14.39
C VAL A 482 0.68 32.34 -14.36
N LEU A 483 0.17 32.04 -13.17
CA LEU A 483 -1.07 31.27 -13.00
C LEU A 483 -2.32 31.97 -13.57
N LYS A 484 -2.34 33.31 -13.60
CA LYS A 484 -3.50 34.11 -14.01
C LYS A 484 -3.51 34.46 -15.50
N TYR A 485 -2.35 34.72 -16.11
CA TYR A 485 -2.27 35.31 -17.46
C TYR A 485 -1.65 34.40 -18.52
N ALA A 486 -0.92 33.34 -18.15
CA ALA A 486 -0.34 32.42 -19.13
C ALA A 486 -1.41 31.49 -19.72
N ARG A 487 -1.89 31.82 -20.94
CA ARG A 487 -2.90 31.01 -21.66
C ARG A 487 -2.35 29.65 -22.13
N ALA A 488 -1.03 29.55 -22.35
CA ALA A 488 -0.32 28.34 -22.75
C ALA A 488 0.63 27.83 -21.64
N ARG A 489 0.17 27.83 -20.39
CA ARG A 489 1.02 27.50 -19.21
C ARG A 489 1.76 26.16 -19.27
N THR A 490 1.25 25.19 -20.04
CA THR A 490 1.85 23.85 -20.20
C THR A 490 3.04 23.85 -21.15
N SER A 491 3.25 24.89 -21.97
CA SER A 491 4.40 24.96 -22.88
C SER A 491 5.71 25.23 -22.16
N VAL A 492 5.67 25.98 -21.05
CA VAL A 492 6.85 26.29 -20.22
C VAL A 492 7.50 25.01 -19.67
N PRO A 493 6.78 24.15 -18.93
CA PRO A 493 7.36 22.89 -18.47
C PRO A 493 7.72 21.95 -19.63
N ALA A 494 6.97 21.94 -20.73
CA ALA A 494 7.31 21.11 -21.90
C ALA A 494 8.68 21.47 -22.50
N ASN A 495 8.96 22.77 -22.65
CA ASN A 495 10.22 23.26 -23.16
C ASN A 495 11.37 22.96 -22.20
N MET A 496 11.15 23.12 -20.88
CA MET A 496 12.12 22.74 -19.86
C MET A 496 12.52 21.26 -19.99
N ILE A 497 11.55 20.36 -20.18
CA ILE A 497 11.83 18.93 -20.34
C ILE A 497 12.53 18.63 -21.67
N LYS A 498 12.14 19.30 -22.76
CA LYS A 498 12.84 19.20 -24.05
C LYS A 498 14.32 19.54 -23.91
N GLU A 499 14.64 20.63 -23.22
CA GLU A 499 16.02 21.02 -22.93
C GLU A 499 16.73 19.96 -22.07
N ILE A 500 16.10 19.46 -21.01
CA ILE A 500 16.66 18.41 -20.13
C ILE A 500 17.07 17.18 -20.94
N VAL A 501 16.18 16.72 -21.82
CA VAL A 501 16.43 15.54 -22.66
C VAL A 501 17.50 15.82 -23.72
N GLN A 502 17.50 17.01 -24.33
CA GLN A 502 18.51 17.40 -25.31
C GLN A 502 19.91 17.46 -24.69
N GLU A 503 20.04 18.08 -23.52
CA GLU A 503 21.30 18.16 -22.78
C GLU A 503 21.79 16.77 -22.36
N TYR A 504 20.89 15.91 -21.87
CA TYR A 504 21.24 14.51 -21.54
C TYR A 504 21.79 13.74 -22.75
N ARG A 505 21.21 13.94 -23.94
CA ARG A 505 21.69 13.29 -25.17
C ARG A 505 23.01 13.86 -25.68
N GLN A 506 23.31 15.13 -25.36
CA GLN A 506 24.51 15.83 -25.84
C GLN A 506 25.71 15.73 -24.88
N ALA A 507 25.47 15.55 -23.57
CA ALA A 507 26.49 15.57 -22.54
C ALA A 507 26.63 14.23 -21.80
N CYS A 508 27.87 13.85 -21.49
CA CYS A 508 28.15 12.87 -20.44
C CYS A 508 27.94 13.59 -19.09
N VAL A 509 26.76 13.45 -18.50
CA VAL A 509 26.41 14.13 -17.24
C VAL A 509 27.33 13.60 -16.12
N PRO A 510 28.11 14.45 -15.43
CA PRO A 510 28.88 14.02 -14.26
C PRO A 510 27.92 13.50 -13.18
N ARG A 511 28.15 12.28 -12.68
CA ARG A 511 27.46 11.79 -11.48
C ARG A 511 27.85 12.69 -10.32
N CYS A 512 26.94 13.56 -9.87
CA CYS A 512 27.13 14.28 -8.62
C CYS A 512 26.93 13.29 -7.47
N ILE A 513 27.81 13.36 -6.47
CA ILE A 513 27.71 12.56 -5.26
C ILE A 513 26.40 12.97 -4.58
N ARG A 514 25.53 12.00 -4.30
CA ARG A 514 24.34 12.20 -3.47
C ARG A 514 24.82 12.73 -2.12
N GLU A 515 24.26 13.85 -1.66
CA GLU A 515 24.31 14.15 -0.23
C GLU A 515 23.44 13.09 0.45
N ASP A 516 24.10 12.01 0.86
CA ASP A 516 23.50 10.83 1.45
C ASP A 516 23.04 11.13 2.88
N ASP A 517 21.78 11.54 3.02
CA ASP A 517 21.05 11.31 4.27
C ASP A 517 20.63 9.83 4.32
N LEU A 518 21.62 8.93 4.49
CA LEU A 518 21.38 7.52 4.74
C LEU A 518 20.82 7.35 6.15
N VAL A 519 19.54 6.97 6.26
CA VAL A 519 18.96 6.55 7.53
C VAL A 519 18.18 5.24 7.34
N ASP A 520 18.54 4.31 8.21
CA ASP A 520 18.03 2.96 8.41
C ASP A 520 16.55 2.95 8.82
N ASP A 521 15.75 2.10 8.16
CA ASP A 521 14.35 1.85 8.54
C ASP A 521 14.27 0.60 9.42
N GLY A 522 14.20 0.82 10.73
CA GLY A 522 13.32 0.05 11.59
C GLY A 522 11.88 0.56 11.39
N ILE A 523 11.00 -0.31 10.91
CA ILE A 523 9.56 -0.05 10.72
C ILE A 523 8.96 0.51 12.02
N GLU A 524 8.48 1.75 12.00
CA GLU A 524 7.73 2.36 13.10
C GLU A 524 6.30 1.80 13.16
N VAL A 525 6.06 0.91 14.11
CA VAL A 525 4.73 0.48 14.54
C VAL A 525 4.39 1.27 15.81
N GLU A 526 3.31 2.06 15.80
CA GLU A 526 2.68 2.52 17.05
C GLU A 526 2.30 1.29 17.90
N PRO A 527 2.74 1.15 19.15
CA PRO A 527 2.45 -0.02 19.94
C PRO A 527 1.00 0.05 20.43
N SER A 528 0.15 -0.76 19.81
CA SER A 528 -0.93 -1.36 20.56
C SER A 528 -0.31 -2.38 21.51
N ILE A 529 -0.53 -2.26 22.81
CA ILE A 529 -0.14 -3.29 23.78
C ILE A 529 -1.04 -4.50 23.53
N VAL A 530 -0.62 -5.34 22.59
CA VAL A 530 -1.28 -6.56 22.20
C VAL A 530 -0.16 -7.58 22.13
N GLY A 531 -0.09 -8.46 23.12
CA GLY A 531 0.81 -9.60 23.14
C GLY A 531 -0.03 -10.88 23.03
N PHE A 532 0.38 -11.79 22.17
CA PHE A 532 -0.26 -13.07 21.97
C PHE A 532 0.55 -14.18 22.62
N PHE A 533 -0.15 -15.19 23.13
CA PHE A 533 0.42 -16.27 23.92
C PHE A 533 -0.15 -17.61 23.50
N MET A 534 0.68 -18.65 23.50
CA MET A 534 0.26 -20.02 23.25
C MET A 534 0.57 -20.90 24.46
N LYS A 535 -0.36 -21.77 24.83
CA LYS A 535 -0.17 -22.62 26.01
C LYS A 535 0.89 -23.68 25.74
N THR A 536 1.90 -23.76 26.59
CA THR A 536 2.99 -24.74 26.43
C THR A 536 2.45 -26.14 26.75
N PRO A 537 2.59 -27.14 25.87
CA PRO A 537 2.00 -28.46 26.10
C PRO A 537 2.71 -29.17 27.26
N LYS A 538 1.93 -29.83 28.12
CA LYS A 538 2.50 -30.74 29.11
C LYS A 538 3.03 -31.99 28.42
N LYS A 539 4.13 -32.56 28.93
CA LYS A 539 4.78 -33.77 28.42
C LYS A 539 3.74 -34.87 28.15
N GLY A 540 3.56 -35.26 26.88
CA GLY A 540 2.63 -36.30 26.46
C GLY A 540 1.22 -35.84 26.03
N SER A 541 0.95 -34.53 25.93
CA SER A 541 -0.33 -34.01 25.41
C SER A 541 -0.18 -33.38 24.02
N SER A 542 -1.25 -33.45 23.20
CA SER A 542 -1.32 -32.79 21.89
C SER A 542 -1.42 -31.27 22.03
N TYR A 543 -0.82 -30.53 21.11
CA TYR A 543 -0.85 -29.06 21.08
C TYR A 543 -2.27 -28.50 21.05
N GLU A 544 -2.54 -27.54 21.95
CA GLU A 544 -3.74 -26.72 21.92
C GLU A 544 -3.42 -25.44 21.13
N TYR A 545 -3.76 -25.44 19.83
CA TYR A 545 -3.41 -24.37 18.88
C TYR A 545 -4.21 -23.07 19.07
N LYS A 546 -4.78 -22.83 20.26
CA LYS A 546 -5.53 -21.62 20.56
C LYS A 546 -4.60 -20.54 21.08
N ILE A 547 -4.69 -19.40 20.42
CA ILE A 547 -3.89 -18.21 20.73
C ILE A 547 -4.66 -17.38 21.73
N HIS A 548 -4.00 -17.05 22.82
CA HIS A 548 -4.50 -16.18 23.86
C HIS A 548 -3.94 -14.77 23.65
N VAL A 549 -4.63 -13.75 24.12
CA VAL A 549 -4.18 -12.36 24.05
C VAL A 549 -4.03 -11.82 25.46
N CYS A 550 -3.08 -10.92 25.67
CA CYS A 550 -2.93 -10.20 26.91
C CYS A 550 -4.18 -9.38 27.26
N ALA A 551 -4.35 -9.10 28.55
CA ALA A 551 -5.29 -8.08 28.99
C ALA A 551 -4.94 -6.73 28.34
N ALA A 552 -5.94 -5.84 28.20
CA ALA A 552 -5.75 -4.58 27.48
C ALA A 552 -4.79 -3.60 28.19
N ASP A 553 -4.52 -3.87 29.47
CA ASP A 553 -3.79 -3.07 30.44
C ASP A 553 -2.58 -3.81 31.06
N ASP A 554 -2.41 -5.11 30.80
CA ASP A 554 -1.30 -5.91 31.35
C ASP A 554 -0.84 -7.03 30.38
N LEU A 555 0.43 -6.95 29.94
CA LEU A 555 1.07 -7.95 29.08
C LEU A 555 1.30 -9.30 29.78
N ASN A 556 1.35 -9.32 31.11
CA ASN A 556 1.62 -10.51 31.91
C ASN A 556 0.34 -11.21 32.39
N ALA A 557 -0.84 -10.68 32.04
CA ALA A 557 -2.13 -11.28 32.32
C ALA A 557 -2.84 -11.66 31.02
N ILE A 558 -3.47 -12.84 30.98
CA ILE A 558 -4.20 -13.31 29.80
C ILE A 558 -5.67 -12.88 29.90
N ALA A 559 -6.18 -12.21 28.85
CA ALA A 559 -7.49 -11.56 28.85
C ALA A 559 -8.67 -12.49 29.20
N CYS A 560 -8.60 -13.78 28.84
CA CYS A 560 -9.70 -14.70 29.13
C CYS A 560 -9.74 -15.25 30.57
N GLY A 561 -8.70 -15.05 31.37
CA GLY A 561 -8.59 -15.55 32.74
C GLY A 561 -8.59 -17.09 32.89
N ARG A 562 -8.53 -17.85 31.79
CA ARG A 562 -8.58 -19.33 31.78
C ARG A 562 -7.21 -20.01 31.80
N THR A 563 -6.15 -19.23 31.62
CA THR A 563 -4.76 -19.67 31.67
C THR A 563 -3.93 -18.50 32.18
N THR A 564 -2.74 -18.78 32.71
CA THR A 564 -1.83 -17.74 33.20
C THR A 564 -0.71 -17.52 32.20
N ALA A 565 -0.11 -16.32 32.17
CA ALA A 565 1.03 -16.07 31.28
C ALA A 565 2.24 -16.96 31.62
N ALA A 566 2.38 -17.40 32.86
CA ALA A 566 3.43 -18.33 33.30
C ALA A 566 3.30 -19.73 32.66
N ASP A 567 2.09 -20.13 32.26
CA ASP A 567 1.82 -21.42 31.60
C ASP A 567 1.82 -21.33 30.06
N CYS A 568 2.19 -20.16 29.52
CA CYS A 568 2.13 -19.86 28.09
C CYS A 568 3.43 -19.24 27.58
N GLU A 569 3.73 -19.48 26.30
CA GLU A 569 4.84 -18.89 25.58
C GLU A 569 4.36 -17.65 24.80
N HIS A 570 5.09 -16.54 24.87
CA HIS A 570 4.79 -15.32 24.13
C HIS A 570 5.17 -15.50 22.65
N ILE A 571 4.21 -15.29 21.76
CA ILE A 571 4.36 -15.55 20.31
C ILE A 571 4.39 -14.27 19.47
N GLY A 572 4.44 -13.10 20.10
CA GLY A 572 4.54 -11.79 19.45
C GLY A 572 3.28 -10.95 19.56
N ASP A 573 3.24 -9.83 18.85
CA ASP A 573 2.25 -8.76 18.96
C ASP A 573 1.20 -8.72 17.83
N LEU A 574 1.31 -9.66 16.89
CA LEU A 574 0.44 -9.79 15.74
C LEU A 574 -0.34 -11.11 15.78
N LEU A 575 -1.66 -11.03 15.60
CA LEU A 575 -2.53 -12.20 15.56
C LEU A 575 -2.46 -12.83 14.17
N PRO A 576 -1.96 -14.07 14.01
CA PRO A 576 -1.87 -14.71 12.70
C PRO A 576 -3.24 -14.95 12.06
N ASP A 577 -4.24 -15.33 12.87
CA ASP A 577 -5.62 -15.60 12.44
C ASP A 577 -6.60 -15.43 13.62
N VAL A 578 -7.68 -14.66 13.43
CA VAL A 578 -8.75 -14.46 14.41
C VAL A 578 -9.49 -15.74 14.78
N THR A 579 -9.50 -16.77 13.93
CA THR A 579 -10.11 -18.07 14.23
C THR A 579 -9.30 -18.90 15.23
N LEU A 580 -7.99 -18.64 15.31
CA LEU A 580 -7.08 -19.22 16.29
C LEU A 580 -7.16 -18.50 17.63
N LEU A 581 -7.67 -17.25 17.66
CA LEU A 581 -7.93 -16.54 18.89
C LEU A 581 -8.90 -17.32 19.76
N CYS A 582 -8.53 -17.51 21.03
CA CYS A 582 -9.38 -18.11 22.03
C CYS A 582 -10.72 -17.36 22.06
N LYS A 583 -11.84 -18.07 21.93
CA LYS A 583 -13.18 -17.45 21.86
C LYS A 583 -13.49 -16.56 23.06
N HIS A 584 -12.94 -16.88 24.23
CA HIS A 584 -13.06 -16.06 25.42
C HIS A 584 -12.18 -14.81 25.33
N CYS A 585 -10.92 -14.95 24.87
CA CYS A 585 -10.07 -13.79 24.57
C CYS A 585 -10.70 -12.86 23.53
N ALA A 586 -11.34 -13.39 22.49
CA ALA A 586 -12.05 -12.60 21.48
C ALA A 586 -13.25 -11.84 22.05
N ARG A 587 -13.86 -12.34 23.12
CA ARG A 587 -14.98 -11.70 23.80
C ARG A 587 -14.52 -10.62 24.78
N GLU A 588 -13.44 -10.88 25.52
CA GLU A 588 -12.88 -9.92 26.50
C GLU A 588 -12.02 -8.83 25.83
N ARG A 589 -11.43 -9.11 24.66
CA ARG A 589 -10.71 -8.16 23.78
C ARG A 589 -11.40 -8.03 22.42
N PRO A 590 -12.64 -7.49 22.39
CA PRO A 590 -13.38 -7.34 21.15
C PRO A 590 -12.76 -6.27 20.24
N ASP A 591 -11.87 -5.42 20.77
CA ASP A 591 -11.00 -4.50 20.03
C ASP A 591 -9.97 -5.28 19.20
N VAL A 592 -9.34 -6.33 19.74
CA VAL A 592 -8.37 -7.17 19.03
C VAL A 592 -9.06 -8.05 17.97
N ALA A 593 -10.21 -8.63 18.34
CA ALA A 593 -11.02 -9.40 17.39
C ALA A 593 -11.59 -8.52 16.26
N ARG A 594 -11.91 -7.24 16.53
CA ARG A 594 -12.39 -6.28 15.53
C ARG A 594 -11.28 -5.57 14.77
N ALA A 595 -10.10 -5.37 15.36
CA ALA A 595 -8.93 -4.83 14.66
C ALA A 595 -8.51 -5.74 13.51
N HIS A 596 -8.69 -7.06 13.67
CA HIS A 596 -8.59 -8.02 12.56
C HIS A 596 -9.69 -7.79 11.51
N ASN A 597 -10.96 -7.58 11.90
CA ASN A 597 -12.05 -7.28 10.95
C ASN A 597 -12.00 -5.87 10.30
N PHE A 598 -11.11 -4.98 10.73
CA PHE A 598 -10.93 -3.63 10.18
C PHE A 598 -9.50 -3.37 9.66
N GLN A 599 -8.65 -4.40 9.63
CA GLN A 599 -7.41 -4.46 8.83
C GLN A 599 -7.65 -5.18 7.49
N PHE A 600 -8.89 -5.14 6.99
CA PHE A 600 -9.26 -5.58 5.64
C PHE A 600 -9.97 -4.46 4.90
#